data_AF-A0A923VU70-F1
#
_entry.id   AF-A0A923VU70-F1
#
_cell.length_a   1.000
_cell.length_b   1.000
_cell.length_c   1.000
_cell.angle_alpha   90.00
_cell.angle_beta   90.00
_cell.angle_gamma   90.00
#
_symmetry.space_group_name_H-M   'P 1'
#
loop_
_entity.id
_entity.type
_entity.pdbx_description
1 polymer ?
#
loop_
_entity_poly.entity_id
_entity_poly.type
_entity_poly.pdbx_seq_one_letter_code
_entity_poly.pdbx_strand_id
1 'polypeptide(L)' 'MIVTSHNDGWKIITQRSHGLLSAMLAFQFEIDLPNEIMVPTLIAIAEHDDGVAETE' A
#
# COMPACT_ATOMS: atom_id res chain seq x y z
N MET A 1 -3.72 5.45 3.60
CA MET A 1 -3.37 6.39 4.67
C MET A 1 -4.54 6.43 5.63
N ILE A 2 -4.34 6.28 6.94
CA ILE A 2 -5.41 6.52 7.93
C ILE A 2 -5.11 7.82 8.65
N VAL A 3 -6.10 8.72 8.65
CA VAL A 3 -6.05 9.96 9.40
C VAL A 3 -6.94 9.81 10.63
N THR A 4 -6.35 9.94 11.81
CA THR A 4 -7.10 9.92 13.07
C THR A 4 -7.11 11.31 13.69
N SER A 5 -8.27 11.74 14.20
CA SER A 5 -8.40 12.99 14.97
C SER A 5 -7.62 12.90 16.29
N HIS A 6 -6.90 13.96 16.64
CA HIS A 6 -6.17 14.13 17.90
C HIS A 6 -6.51 15.50 18.51
N ASN A 7 -6.31 15.66 19.81
CA ASN A 7 -6.70 16.90 20.53
C ASN A 7 -6.04 18.17 19.97
N ASP A 8 -4.88 18.04 19.35
CA ASP A 8 -4.09 19.16 18.79
C ASP A 8 -4.06 19.17 17.24
N GLY A 9 -4.91 18.37 16.57
CA GLY A 9 -4.98 18.32 15.11
C GLY A 9 -5.18 16.91 14.55
N TRP A 10 -4.45 16.56 13.49
CA TRP A 10 -4.59 15.27 12.81
C TRP A 10 -3.27 14.50 12.87
N LYS A 11 -3.35 13.20 13.16
CA LYS A 11 -2.21 12.30 13.06
C LYS A 11 -2.34 11.46 11.80
N ILE A 12 -1.32 11.55 10.94
CA ILE A 12 -1.19 10.71 9.75
C ILE A 12 -0.50 9.42 10.18
N ILE A 13 -1.16 8.29 9.93
CA ILE A 13 -0.56 6.96 10.10
C ILE A 13 -0.26 6.43 8.71
N THR A 14 1.03 6.39 8.36
CA THR A 14 1.54 5.65 7.20
C THR A 14 1.47 4.16 7.53
N GLN A 15 0.76 3.38 6.71
CA GLN A 15 0.53 1.98 7.03
C GLN A 15 1.36 1.06 6.13
N ARG A 16 2.16 0.17 6.75
CA ARG A 16 2.68 -1.07 6.13
C ARG A 16 1.58 -2.00 5.59
N SER A 17 0.31 -1.68 5.80
CA SER A 17 -0.84 -2.52 5.45
C SER A 17 -0.95 -2.74 3.94
N HIS A 18 -0.48 -1.82 3.11
CA HIS A 18 -0.54 -1.94 1.66
C HIS A 18 0.48 -2.95 1.10
N GLY A 19 1.73 -2.89 1.56
CA GLY A 19 2.72 -3.93 1.28
C GLY A 19 2.31 -5.31 1.81
N LEU A 20 1.72 -5.37 3.01
CA LEU A 20 1.18 -6.60 3.58
C LEU A 20 -0.02 -7.14 2.78
N LEU A 21 -0.95 -6.27 2.36
CA LEU A 21 -2.08 -6.62 1.51
C LEU A 21 -1.62 -7.17 0.16
N SER A 22 -0.65 -6.51 -0.46
CA SER A 22 -0.05 -6.95 -1.72
C SER A 22 0.54 -8.38 -1.59
N ALA A 23 1.32 -8.63 -0.53
CA ALA A 23 1.85 -9.96 -0.25
C ALA A 23 0.75 -11.01 0.02
N MET A 24 -0.30 -10.65 0.77
CA MET A 24 -1.43 -11.54 1.04
C MET A 24 -2.20 -11.89 -0.23
N LEU A 25 -2.41 -10.94 -1.14
CA LEU A 25 -3.06 -11.18 -2.43
C LEU A 25 -2.26 -12.16 -3.30
N ALA A 26 -0.94 -11.96 -3.36
CA ALA A 26 -0.04 -12.84 -4.11
C ALA A 26 0.07 -14.26 -3.51
N PHE A 27 -0.03 -14.39 -2.19
CA PHE A 27 0.08 -15.68 -1.50
C PHE A 27 -1.22 -16.48 -1.47
N GLN A 28 -2.36 -15.81 -1.27
CA GLN A 28 -3.63 -16.48 -0.96
C GLN A 28 -4.44 -16.87 -2.21
N PHE A 29 -4.27 -16.15 -3.31
CA PHE A 29 -5.08 -16.32 -4.51
C PHE A 29 -4.25 -16.82 -5.68
N GLU A 30 -4.80 -17.80 -6.39
CA GLU A 30 -4.27 -18.26 -7.68
C GLU A 30 -4.79 -17.32 -8.78
N ILE A 31 -4.06 -16.23 -9.00
CA ILE A 31 -4.42 -15.20 -9.98
C ILE A 31 -3.76 -15.55 -11.31
N ASP A 32 -4.58 -15.93 -12.29
CA ASP A 32 -4.15 -16.23 -13.66
C ASP A 32 -4.04 -14.95 -14.49
N LEU A 33 -3.01 -14.14 -14.19
CA LEU A 33 -2.65 -12.96 -14.96
C LEU A 33 -1.18 -13.02 -15.39
N PRO A 34 -0.83 -12.50 -16.58
CA PRO A 34 0.55 -12.36 -17.00
C PRO A 34 1.39 -11.54 -16.01
N ASN A 35 2.68 -11.88 -15.86
CA ASN A 35 3.59 -11.18 -14.94
C ASN A 35 3.71 -9.68 -15.26
N GLU A 36 3.64 -9.29 -16.52
CA GLU A 36 3.64 -7.88 -16.96
C GLU A 36 2.44 -7.07 -16.48
N ILE A 37 1.38 -7.73 -16.02
CA ILE A 37 0.20 -7.12 -15.40
C ILE A 37 0.24 -7.31 -13.89
N MET A 38 0.54 -8.52 -13.43
CA MET A 38 0.50 -8.88 -12.01
C MET A 38 1.53 -8.13 -11.17
N VAL A 39 2.79 -8.08 -11.62
CA VAL A 39 3.88 -7.46 -10.86
C VAL A 39 3.68 -5.94 -10.70
N PRO A 40 3.39 -5.16 -11.76
CA PRO A 40 3.09 -3.74 -11.60
C PRO A 40 1.86 -3.46 -10.73
N THR A 41 0.85 -4.32 -10.78
CA THR A 41 -0.36 -4.19 -9.94
C THR A 41 -0.04 -4.36 -8.46
N LEU A 42 0.76 -5.37 -8.10
CA LEU A 42 1.19 -5.59 -6.72
C LEU A 42 2.07 -4.45 -6.19
N ILE A 43 2.95 -3.91 -7.03
CA ILE A 43 3.79 -2.76 -6.69
C ILE A 43 2.93 -1.52 -6.50
N ALA A 44 2.01 -1.24 -7.42
CA ALA A 44 1.09 -0.11 -7.30
C ALA A 44 0.23 -0.17 -6.03
N ILE A 45 -0.20 -1.37 -5.61
CA ILE A 45 -0.90 -1.55 -4.33
C ILE A 45 0.04 -1.26 -3.18
N ALA A 46 1.26 -1.80 -3.20
CA ALA A 46 2.24 -1.64 -2.12
C ALA A 46 2.67 -0.19 -1.93
N GLU A 47 2.82 0.57 -3.03
CA GLU A 47 3.31 1.96 -3.07
C GLU A 47 2.18 3.00 -3.16
N HIS A 48 0.91 2.58 -3.16
CA HIS A 48 -0.25 3.45 -3.42
C HIS A 48 -0.31 4.72 -2.53
N ASP A 49 0.25 4.66 -1.32
CA ASP A 49 0.26 5.77 -0.35
C ASP A 49 1.60 6.54 -0.29
N ASP A 50 2.62 6.12 -1.02
CA ASP A 50 3.99 6.63 -0.88
C ASP A 50 4.22 7.91 -1.72
N GLY A 51 3.14 8.60 -2.09
CA GLY A 51 3.12 9.79 -2.95
C GLY A 51 3.75 11.06 -2.35
N VAL A 52 4.54 10.95 -1.28
CA VAL A 52 5.35 12.04 -0.73
C VAL A 52 6.76 11.49 -0.55
N ALA A 53 7.75 12.09 -1.22
CA ALA A 53 9.15 11.81 -0.91
C ALA A 53 9.36 12.03 0.59
N GLU A 54 9.79 11.00 1.32
CA GLU A 54 10.04 11.07 2.78
C GLU A 54 11.20 12.03 3.16
N THR A 55 11.75 12.76 2.20
CA THR A 55 12.86 13.70 2.35
C THR A 55 12.62 14.97 1.52
N GLU A 56 11.88 15.93 2.08
CA GLU A 56 12.12 17.37 1.86
C GLU A 56 12.29 18.06 3.22
#